data_AF-A0A2H0PKM0-F1
#
_entry.id   AF-A0A2H0PKM0-F1
#
_cell.length_a   1.000
_cell.length_b   1.000
_cell.length_c   1.000
_cell.angle_alpha   90.00
_cell.angle_beta   90.00
_cell.angle_gamma   90.00
#
_symmetry.space_group_name_H-M   'P 1'
#
loop_
_entity.id
_entity.type
_entity.pdbx_description
1 polymer ?
#
loop_
_entity_poly.entity_id
_entity_poly.type
_entity_poly.pdbx_seq_one_letter_code
_entity_poly.pdbx_strand_id
1 'polypeptide(L)'
;MESVCTIGSFAATFWGWPLVSLIIFFTLIKLYRTNFSNLFDRIRSGSGFGITVELEGRKEAQLSVAGEEDTVGPEVSEIEKYIKDNPSLVLKEYLQLRNTAHFERCFNLIFGTQIRLIEDLESRGSAGASYVDLFKYYSVFSEAIGGTKTQYADYIGFLINYCAFVAYERKSDSDITVRITPYGEDFLSYLRIQYKDSYLSKGL
;
A
#
# COMPACT_ATOMS: atom_id res chain seq x y z
N MET A 1 12.78 39.06 -51.42
CA MET A 1 12.69 37.67 -51.88
C MET A 1 13.65 36.89 -51.00
N GLU A 2 13.15 36.19 -49.99
CA GLU A 2 13.80 35.08 -49.26
C GLU A 2 12.95 34.77 -48.01
N SER A 3 11.84 34.06 -48.23
CA SER A 3 11.02 33.47 -47.17
C SER A 3 10.54 32.11 -47.63
N VAL A 4 11.49 31.20 -47.85
CA VAL A 4 11.21 29.79 -48.16
C VAL A 4 12.34 28.92 -47.59
N CYS A 5 12.45 28.78 -46.26
CA CYS A 5 13.26 27.68 -45.69
C CYS A 5 13.08 27.42 -44.17
N THR A 6 11.85 27.44 -43.63
CA THR A 6 11.63 27.08 -42.20
C THR A 6 10.59 25.98 -41.97
N ILE A 7 9.88 25.53 -43.00
CA ILE A 7 8.85 24.47 -42.87
C ILE A 7 9.49 23.07 -42.84
N GLY A 8 10.64 22.86 -43.48
CA GLY A 8 11.30 21.56 -43.56
C GLY A 8 11.86 21.02 -42.24
N SER A 9 12.23 21.89 -41.28
CA SER A 9 12.81 21.46 -40.01
C SER A 9 11.77 21.00 -38.97
N PHE A 10 10.53 21.51 -39.03
CA PHE A 10 9.48 21.13 -38.07
C PHE A 10 8.93 19.71 -38.32
N ALA A 11 8.85 19.29 -39.59
CA ALA A 11 8.36 17.96 -39.95
C ALA A 11 9.30 16.83 -39.47
N ALA A 12 10.62 17.08 -39.48
CA ALA A 12 11.61 16.13 -38.99
C ALA A 12 11.52 15.91 -37.47
N THR A 13 11.19 16.95 -36.70
CA THR A 13 11.02 16.85 -35.24
C THR A 13 9.74 16.08 -34.87
N PHE A 14 8.65 16.26 -35.64
CA PHE A 14 7.38 15.58 -35.40
C PHE A 14 7.41 14.06 -35.67
N TRP A 15 8.20 13.61 -36.66
CA TRP A 15 8.34 12.18 -36.98
C TRP A 15 9.34 11.43 -36.09
N GLY A 16 10.27 12.13 -35.42
CA GLY A 16 11.24 11.51 -34.51
C GLY A 16 10.66 11.14 -33.14
N TRP A 17 9.66 11.87 -32.65
CA TRP A 17 9.08 11.69 -31.32
C TRP A 17 8.42 10.32 -31.08
N PRO A 18 7.62 9.76 -32.02
CA PRO A 18 7.05 8.42 -31.85
C PRO A 18 8.11 7.35 -31.67
N LEU A 19 9.21 7.41 -32.44
CA LEU A 19 10.33 6.47 -32.33
C LEU A 19 11.08 6.61 -31.01
N VAL A 20 11.42 7.85 -30.61
CA VAL A 20 12.09 8.10 -29.33
C VAL A 20 11.22 7.67 -28.15
N SER A 21 9.91 7.97 -28.20
CA SER A 21 8.95 7.53 -27.17
C SER A 21 8.81 6.01 -27.12
N LEU A 22 8.82 5.32 -28.25
CA LEU A 22 8.80 3.85 -28.32
C LEU A 22 10.07 3.25 -27.72
N ILE A 23 11.24 3.81 -28.03
CA ILE A 23 12.53 3.37 -27.47
C ILE A 23 12.53 3.57 -25.95
N ILE A 24 12.13 4.75 -25.47
CA ILE A 24 12.02 5.03 -24.02
C ILE A 24 11.02 4.07 -23.37
N PHE A 25 9.85 3.85 -23.99
CA PHE A 25 8.83 2.94 -23.50
C PHE A 25 9.33 1.50 -23.39
N PHE A 26 9.98 0.96 -24.43
CA PHE A 26 10.58 -0.38 -24.38
C PHE A 26 11.74 -0.48 -23.39
N THR A 27 12.52 0.59 -23.24
CA THR A 27 13.62 0.64 -22.26
C THR A 27 13.07 0.64 -20.83
N LEU A 28 12.02 1.43 -20.57
CA LEU A 28 11.30 1.41 -19.29
C LEU A 28 10.65 0.05 -19.06
N ILE A 29 9.99 -0.55 -20.05
CA ILE A 29 9.45 -1.91 -19.92
C ILE A 29 10.55 -2.90 -19.53
N LYS A 30 11.71 -2.86 -20.17
CA LYS A 30 12.83 -3.76 -19.83
C LYS A 30 13.39 -3.50 -18.42
N LEU A 31 13.57 -2.23 -18.05
CA LEU A 31 14.13 -1.84 -16.75
C LEU A 31 13.16 -2.19 -15.59
N TYR A 32 11.86 -2.00 -15.81
CA TYR A 32 10.82 -2.28 -14.83
C TYR A 32 10.26 -3.72 -14.94
N ARG A 33 10.68 -4.53 -15.92
CA ARG A 33 10.19 -5.90 -16.10
C ARG A 33 10.38 -6.75 -14.84
N THR A 34 11.51 -6.60 -14.16
CA THR A 34 11.84 -7.30 -12.90
C THR A 34 11.01 -6.80 -11.72
N ASN A 35 10.65 -5.52 -11.70
CA ASN A 35 9.80 -4.94 -10.64
C ASN A 35 8.32 -5.27 -10.85
N PHE A 36 7.84 -5.27 -12.11
CA PHE A 36 6.49 -5.72 -12.46
C PHE A 36 6.34 -7.23 -12.32
N SER A 37 7.36 -8.05 -12.63
CA SER A 37 7.28 -9.50 -12.38
C SER A 37 7.14 -9.77 -10.89
N ASN A 38 7.88 -9.07 -10.03
CA ASN A 38 7.72 -9.23 -8.58
C ASN A 38 6.36 -8.73 -8.06
N LEU A 39 5.77 -7.69 -8.65
CA LEU A 39 4.41 -7.23 -8.32
C LEU A 39 3.34 -8.23 -8.81
N PHE A 40 3.47 -8.77 -10.01
CA PHE A 40 2.56 -9.78 -10.55
C PHE A 40 2.73 -11.13 -9.86
N ASP A 41 3.96 -11.54 -9.55
CA ASP A 41 4.24 -12.76 -8.80
C ASP A 41 3.73 -12.63 -7.36
N ARG A 42 3.78 -11.46 -6.74
CA ARG A 42 3.19 -11.22 -5.41
C ARG A 42 1.65 -11.14 -5.43
N ILE A 43 1.05 -10.72 -6.54
CA ILE A 43 -0.40 -10.86 -6.80
C ILE A 43 -0.76 -12.31 -7.14
N ARG A 44 0.16 -13.09 -7.72
CA ARG A 44 -0.02 -14.49 -8.13
C ARG A 44 0.36 -15.51 -7.04
N SER A 45 1.07 -15.10 -6.00
CA SER A 45 1.52 -15.92 -4.86
C SER A 45 1.20 -15.30 -3.50
N GLY A 46 0.05 -14.64 -3.41
CA GLY A 46 -0.54 -14.27 -2.12
C GLY A 46 -1.33 -15.45 -1.56
N SER A 47 -0.73 -16.23 -0.65
CA SER A 47 -1.45 -17.21 0.15
C SER A 47 -2.27 -16.47 1.22
N GLY A 48 -3.56 -16.30 0.98
CA GLY A 48 -4.51 -15.84 1.99
C GLY A 48 -5.88 -16.40 1.66
N PHE A 49 -6.47 -17.11 2.63
CA PHE A 49 -7.70 -17.93 2.53
C PHE A 49 -7.44 -19.24 1.81
N GLY A 50 -7.89 -20.37 2.38
CA GLY A 50 -7.75 -21.72 1.82
C GLY A 50 -8.53 -21.94 0.52
N ILE A 51 -8.29 -21.09 -0.48
CA ILE A 51 -8.80 -21.13 -1.84
C ILE A 51 -7.61 -20.76 -2.74
N THR A 52 -7.11 -21.75 -3.47
CA THR A 52 -6.07 -21.58 -4.49
C THR A 52 -6.74 -21.02 -5.74
N VAL A 53 -6.44 -19.76 -6.10
CA VAL A 53 -6.87 -19.20 -7.39
C VAL A 53 -5.74 -19.37 -8.38
N GLU A 54 -5.78 -20.46 -9.14
CA GLU A 54 -4.96 -20.62 -10.34
C GLU A 54 -5.62 -19.84 -11.49
N LEU A 55 -5.10 -18.66 -11.81
CA LEU A 55 -5.39 -18.03 -13.09
C LEU A 55 -4.55 -18.73 -14.17
N GLU A 56 -5.23 -19.61 -14.90
CA GLU A 56 -4.79 -20.22 -16.14
C GLU A 56 -4.13 -19.17 -17.05
N GLY A 57 -2.85 -19.40 -17.29
CA GLY A 57 -2.02 -18.59 -18.17
C GLY A 57 -0.68 -19.26 -18.35
N ARG A 58 -0.69 -20.54 -18.74
CA ARG A 58 0.50 -21.28 -19.14
C ARG A 58 0.15 -22.19 -20.32
N LYS A 59 0.20 -21.65 -21.54
CA LYS A 59 0.49 -22.52 -22.69
C LYS A 59 1.94 -22.92 -22.60
N GLU A 60 2.14 -24.24 -22.51
CA GLU A 60 3.33 -24.97 -22.92
C GLU A 60 4.63 -24.70 -22.17
N ALA A 61 4.84 -25.47 -21.09
CA ALA A 61 5.99 -26.37 -20.95
C ALA A 61 6.03 -26.94 -19.54
N GLN A 62 5.47 -28.15 -19.36
CA GLN A 62 6.09 -29.27 -18.64
C GLN A 62 5.05 -30.38 -18.44
N LEU A 63 5.17 -31.41 -19.28
CA LEU A 63 4.56 -32.71 -19.07
C LEU A 63 5.29 -33.45 -17.93
N SER A 64 4.50 -34.20 -17.16
CA SER A 64 4.83 -35.23 -16.17
C SER A 64 5.44 -34.73 -14.85
N VAL A 65 4.63 -34.68 -13.78
CA VAL A 65 4.54 -35.72 -12.75
C VAL A 65 3.14 -35.65 -12.10
N ALA A 66 2.58 -36.82 -11.87
CA ALA A 66 1.25 -37.09 -11.34
C ALA A 66 0.96 -36.51 -9.95
N GLY A 67 -0.33 -36.22 -9.71
CA GLY A 67 -0.89 -35.93 -8.40
C GLY A 67 -2.06 -34.96 -8.48
N GLU A 68 -3.22 -35.42 -8.96
CA GLU A 68 -4.51 -34.78 -8.68
C GLU A 68 -4.74 -34.81 -7.16
N GLU A 69 -4.62 -33.67 -6.50
CA GLU A 69 -5.40 -33.40 -5.28
C GLU A 69 -6.51 -32.43 -5.69
N ASP A 70 -7.64 -33.02 -6.08
CA ASP A 70 -8.90 -32.34 -6.29
C ASP A 70 -9.40 -31.86 -4.92
N THR A 71 -8.97 -30.68 -4.48
CA THR A 71 -9.48 -30.08 -3.25
C THR A 71 -10.89 -29.59 -3.51
N VAL A 72 -11.86 -30.49 -3.38
CA VAL A 72 -13.28 -30.16 -3.33
C VAL A 72 -13.48 -29.21 -2.15
N GLY A 73 -13.67 -27.92 -2.44
CA GLY A 73 -14.03 -26.94 -1.43
C GLY A 73 -15.32 -27.35 -0.71
N PRO A 74 -15.53 -26.92 0.54
CA PRO A 74 -16.73 -27.28 1.30
C PRO A 74 -17.98 -26.91 0.50
N GLU A 75 -18.96 -27.82 0.49
CA GLU A 75 -20.24 -27.56 -0.16
C GLU A 75 -20.88 -26.33 0.50
N VAL A 76 -21.59 -25.50 -0.28
CA VAL A 76 -22.21 -24.25 0.22
C VAL A 76 -23.10 -24.50 1.45
N SER A 77 -23.71 -25.69 1.54
CA SER A 77 -24.54 -26.14 2.66
C SER A 77 -23.76 -26.29 3.98
N GLU A 78 -22.48 -26.68 3.93
CA GLU A 78 -21.62 -26.87 5.09
C GLU A 78 -21.13 -25.52 5.64
N ILE A 79 -20.86 -24.56 4.74
CA ILE A 79 -20.48 -23.19 5.11
C ILE A 79 -21.63 -22.49 5.85
N GLU A 80 -22.86 -22.58 5.32
CA GLU A 80 -24.04 -22.00 5.96
C GLU A 80 -24.28 -22.57 7.36
N LYS A 81 -24.10 -23.89 7.51
CA LYS A 81 -24.21 -24.56 8.81
C LYS A 81 -23.12 -24.09 9.77
N TYR A 82 -21.87 -23.99 9.32
CA TYR A 82 -20.76 -23.50 10.14
C TYR A 82 -20.97 -22.05 10.62
N ILE A 83 -21.45 -21.16 9.73
CA ILE A 83 -21.77 -19.77 10.07
C ILE A 83 -22.87 -19.70 11.13
N LYS A 84 -23.91 -20.53 10.97
CA LYS A 84 -25.02 -20.61 11.92
C LYS A 84 -24.58 -21.14 13.29
N ASP A 85 -23.71 -22.15 13.30
CA ASP A 85 -23.24 -22.79 14.52
C ASP A 85 -22.16 -21.96 15.24
N ASN A 86 -21.42 -21.11 14.52
CA ASN A 86 -20.27 -20.35 15.06
C ASN A 86 -20.24 -18.85 14.68
N PRO A 87 -21.32 -18.09 14.90
CA PRO A 87 -21.44 -16.72 14.37
C PRO A 87 -20.37 -15.76 14.90
N SER A 88 -19.94 -15.91 16.16
CA SER A 88 -18.90 -15.06 16.76
C SER A 88 -17.51 -15.33 16.20
N LEU A 89 -17.19 -16.59 15.88
CA LEU A 89 -15.90 -16.94 15.29
C LEU A 89 -15.82 -16.43 13.85
N VAL A 90 -16.87 -16.65 13.06
CA VAL A 90 -16.95 -16.16 11.69
C VAL A 90 -16.85 -14.63 11.65
N LEU A 91 -17.56 -13.93 12.54
CA LEU A 91 -17.46 -12.48 12.63
C LEU A 91 -16.03 -12.02 12.95
N LYS A 92 -15.36 -12.69 13.89
CA LYS A 92 -13.97 -12.38 14.26
C LYS A 92 -13.02 -12.58 13.08
N GLU A 93 -13.13 -13.71 12.38
CA GLU A 93 -12.30 -14.02 11.20
C GLU A 93 -12.55 -13.02 10.07
N TYR A 94 -13.82 -12.68 9.81
CA TYR A 94 -14.18 -11.67 8.83
C TYR A 94 -13.57 -10.30 9.17
N LEU A 95 -13.65 -9.86 10.43
CA LEU A 95 -13.05 -8.61 10.87
C LEU A 95 -11.53 -8.65 10.74
N GLN A 96 -10.88 -9.75 11.11
CA GLN A 96 -9.44 -9.92 10.95
C GLN A 96 -9.01 -9.83 9.49
N LEU A 97 -9.75 -10.48 8.57
CA LEU A 97 -9.51 -10.39 7.14
C LEU A 97 -9.64 -8.95 6.64
N ARG A 98 -10.77 -8.32 6.96
CA ARG A 98 -11.08 -6.95 6.53
C ARG A 98 -10.01 -5.98 7.02
N ASN A 99 -9.60 -6.10 8.27
CA ASN A 99 -8.57 -5.25 8.86
C ASN A 99 -7.21 -5.51 8.22
N THR A 100 -6.83 -6.77 7.98
CA THR A 100 -5.58 -7.13 7.28
C THR A 100 -5.52 -6.52 5.89
N ALA A 101 -6.60 -6.64 5.10
CA ALA A 101 -6.67 -6.05 3.77
C ALA A 101 -6.58 -4.51 3.81
N HIS A 102 -7.21 -3.89 4.81
CA HIS A 102 -7.10 -2.45 5.01
C HIS A 102 -5.69 -2.01 5.44
N PHE A 103 -5.04 -2.75 6.33
CA PHE A 103 -3.67 -2.50 6.78
C PHE A 103 -2.67 -2.62 5.63
N GLU A 104 -2.79 -3.63 4.78
CA GLU A 104 -1.95 -3.76 3.58
C GLU A 104 -2.10 -2.55 2.65
N ARG A 105 -3.34 -2.13 2.40
CA ARG A 105 -3.60 -0.94 1.59
C ARG A 105 -2.98 0.31 2.20
N CYS A 106 -3.12 0.51 3.51
CA CYS A 106 -2.52 1.63 4.20
C CYS A 106 -0.99 1.57 4.18
N PHE A 107 -0.39 0.40 4.41
CA PHE A 107 1.06 0.21 4.42
C PHE A 107 1.73 0.53 3.07
N ASN A 108 1.01 0.29 1.97
CA ASN A 108 1.47 0.64 0.63
C ASN A 108 1.40 2.15 0.33
N LEU A 109 0.54 2.89 1.02
CA LEU A 109 0.32 4.33 0.79
C LEU A 109 1.02 5.22 1.84
N ILE A 110 1.22 4.72 3.05
CA ILE A 110 1.78 5.45 4.18
C ILE A 110 3.28 5.74 3.97
N PHE A 111 3.71 6.94 4.34
CA PHE A 111 5.12 7.33 4.34
C PHE A 111 5.86 6.75 5.55
N GLY A 112 7.16 6.47 5.41
CA GLY A 112 7.97 5.95 6.52
C GLY A 112 8.01 6.90 7.72
N THR A 113 8.04 8.21 7.48
CA THR A 113 7.94 9.24 8.54
C THR A 113 6.61 9.22 9.28
N GLN A 114 5.51 8.82 8.63
CA GLN A 114 4.21 8.66 9.29
C GLN A 114 4.19 7.40 10.17
N ILE A 115 4.86 6.32 9.77
CA ILE A 115 5.00 5.12 10.62
C ILE A 115 5.73 5.52 11.92
N ARG A 116 6.86 6.24 11.81
CA ARG A 116 7.60 6.74 12.98
C ARG A 116 6.78 7.67 13.86
N LEU A 117 5.90 8.48 13.26
CA LEU A 117 4.96 9.31 13.99
C LEU A 117 4.00 8.45 14.83
N ILE A 118 3.43 7.40 14.24
CA ILE A 118 2.50 6.50 14.94
C ILE A 118 3.24 5.74 16.06
N GLU A 119 4.49 5.32 15.84
CA GLU A 119 5.34 4.71 16.89
C GLU A 119 5.65 5.67 18.05
N ASP A 120 5.96 6.94 17.77
CA ASP A 120 6.15 7.96 18.82
C ASP A 120 4.85 8.16 19.62
N LEU A 121 3.71 8.19 18.95
CA LEU A 121 2.40 8.28 19.61
C LEU A 121 2.09 7.06 20.47
N GLU A 122 2.40 5.84 20.00
CA GLU A 122 2.26 4.61 20.78
C GLU A 122 3.12 4.65 22.05
N SER A 123 4.37 5.09 21.93
CA SER A 123 5.28 5.22 23.10
C SER A 123 4.78 6.21 24.16
N ARG A 124 3.93 7.16 23.76
CA ARG A 124 3.30 8.16 24.65
C ARG A 124 1.96 7.69 25.20
N GLY A 125 1.39 6.62 24.65
CA GLY A 125 0.11 6.05 25.04
C GLY A 125 -1.01 7.10 25.11
N SER A 126 -1.63 7.22 26.30
CA SER A 126 -2.77 8.10 26.49
C SER A 126 -2.46 9.60 26.52
N ALA A 127 -1.19 9.99 26.66
CA ALA A 127 -0.81 11.40 26.68
C ALA A 127 -0.91 12.05 25.30
N GLY A 128 -0.65 11.28 24.23
CA GLY A 128 -0.57 11.80 22.87
C GLY A 128 0.56 12.80 22.64
N ALA A 129 0.45 13.58 21.57
CA ALA A 129 1.35 14.69 21.26
C ALA A 129 0.55 15.90 20.75
N SER A 130 1.09 17.11 20.94
CA SER A 130 0.51 18.31 20.35
C SER A 130 0.56 18.23 18.82
N TYR A 131 -0.50 18.67 18.14
CA TYR A 131 -0.54 18.76 16.68
C TYR A 131 0.63 19.57 16.11
N VAL A 132 1.13 20.56 16.84
CA VAL A 132 2.27 21.37 16.40
C VAL A 132 3.58 20.57 16.49
N ASP A 133 3.76 19.79 17.57
CA ASP A 133 4.99 19.01 17.79
C ASP A 133 5.18 17.91 16.74
N LEU A 134 4.09 17.44 16.14
CA LEU A 134 4.11 16.44 15.08
C LEU A 134 4.66 16.98 13.75
N PHE A 135 4.79 18.30 13.59
CA PHE A 135 5.33 18.92 12.39
C PHE A 135 6.76 18.44 12.07
N LYS A 136 7.53 18.04 13.08
CA LYS A 136 8.88 17.48 12.92
C LYS A 136 8.93 16.25 11.98
N TYR A 137 7.88 15.43 11.94
CA TYR A 137 7.82 14.28 11.04
C TYR A 137 7.56 14.69 9.59
N TYR A 138 6.71 15.71 9.42
CA TYR A 138 6.40 16.28 8.12
C TYR A 138 7.58 17.07 7.54
N SER A 139 8.34 17.80 8.36
CA SER A 139 9.52 18.52 7.88
C SER A 139 10.57 17.54 7.32
N VAL A 140 10.85 16.45 8.04
CA VAL A 140 11.75 15.38 7.56
C VAL A 140 11.25 14.78 6.25
N PHE A 141 9.95 14.48 6.16
CA PHE A 141 9.33 14.02 4.92
C PHE A 141 9.53 15.01 3.76
N SER A 142 9.25 16.29 4.01
CA SER A 142 9.28 17.33 3.00
C SER A 142 10.69 17.59 2.46
N GLU A 143 11.69 17.56 3.34
CA GLU A 143 13.10 17.68 3.00
C GLU A 143 13.57 16.50 2.15
N ALA A 144 13.21 15.26 2.53
CA ALA A 144 13.65 14.05 1.83
C ALA A 144 13.20 14.02 0.35
N ILE A 145 12.02 14.57 0.04
CA ILE A 145 11.47 14.56 -1.32
C ILE A 145 11.72 15.86 -2.10
N GLY A 146 12.45 16.83 -1.53
CA GLY A 146 12.86 18.05 -2.21
C GLY A 146 11.71 19.04 -2.48
N GLY A 147 10.72 19.09 -1.59
CA GLY A 147 9.50 19.90 -1.75
C GLY A 147 8.32 19.07 -2.24
N THR A 148 7.14 19.33 -1.66
CA THR A 148 5.98 18.43 -1.79
C THR A 148 4.71 19.21 -2.15
N LYS A 149 3.81 18.56 -2.88
CA LYS A 149 2.42 19.04 -3.04
C LYS A 149 1.55 18.72 -1.82
N THR A 150 1.96 17.76 -1.00
CA THR A 150 1.24 17.30 0.19
C THR A 150 1.40 18.32 1.31
N GLN A 151 0.30 18.91 1.76
CA GLN A 151 0.34 19.84 2.88
C GLN A 151 0.43 19.08 4.21
N TYR A 152 0.88 19.76 5.27
CA TYR A 152 0.94 19.16 6.60
C TYR A 152 -0.43 18.65 7.07
N ALA A 153 -1.49 19.39 6.76
CA ALA A 153 -2.87 18.99 7.05
C ALA A 153 -3.26 17.70 6.33
N ASP A 154 -2.88 17.52 5.06
CA ASP A 154 -3.15 16.28 4.31
C ASP A 154 -2.33 15.11 4.85
N TYR A 155 -1.08 15.38 5.22
CA TYR A 155 -0.16 14.39 5.77
C TYR A 155 -0.69 13.79 7.08
N ILE A 156 -1.14 14.61 8.03
CA ILE A 156 -1.78 14.10 9.25
C ILE A 156 -3.20 13.61 8.97
N GLY A 157 -3.94 14.32 8.10
CA GLY A 157 -5.30 14.01 7.73
C GLY A 157 -5.46 12.63 7.09
N PHE A 158 -4.45 12.13 6.38
CA PHE A 158 -4.41 10.75 5.88
C PHE A 158 -4.49 9.74 7.04
N LEU A 159 -3.70 9.92 8.10
CA LEU A 159 -3.67 9.00 9.24
C LEU A 159 -4.99 9.00 10.03
N ILE A 160 -5.67 10.14 10.06
CA ILE A 160 -6.91 10.34 10.80
C ILE A 160 -8.12 9.88 9.97
N ASN A 161 -8.28 10.45 8.78
CA ASN A 161 -9.51 10.33 8.01
C ASN A 161 -9.53 9.09 7.12
N TYR A 162 -8.37 8.65 6.62
CA TYR A 162 -8.28 7.51 5.72
C TYR A 162 -7.95 6.21 6.46
N CYS A 163 -6.93 6.25 7.32
CA CYS A 163 -6.47 5.06 8.04
C CYS A 163 -7.17 4.84 9.39
N ALA A 164 -7.67 5.91 10.03
CA ALA A 164 -8.17 5.87 11.40
C ALA A 164 -7.15 5.35 12.45
N PHE A 165 -5.85 5.49 12.18
CA PHE A 165 -4.78 5.05 13.08
C PHE A 165 -4.52 6.03 14.21
N VAL A 166 -4.84 7.30 13.99
CA VAL A 166 -4.70 8.36 15.00
C VAL A 166 -5.99 9.19 15.06
N ALA A 167 -6.24 9.85 16.19
CA ALA A 167 -7.42 10.67 16.42
C ALA A 167 -7.07 12.00 17.07
N TYR A 168 -7.90 13.01 16.80
CA TYR A 168 -7.84 14.30 17.50
C TYR A 168 -8.57 14.21 18.85
N GLU A 169 -7.94 14.76 19.88
CA GLU A 169 -8.56 15.05 21.16
C GLU A 169 -8.40 16.55 21.43
N ARG A 170 -9.52 17.28 21.40
CA ARG A 170 -9.54 18.72 21.65
C ARG A 170 -9.72 18.96 23.14
N LYS A 171 -8.71 19.54 23.79
CA LYS A 171 -8.78 19.95 25.20
C LYS A 171 -9.24 21.40 25.35
N SER A 172 -8.88 22.27 24.40
CA SER A 172 -9.35 23.66 24.29
C SER A 172 -9.34 24.11 22.82
N ASP A 173 -9.86 25.31 22.53
CA ASP A 173 -9.91 25.82 21.15
C ASP A 173 -8.54 25.96 20.47
N SER A 174 -7.47 26.09 21.26
CA SER A 174 -6.09 26.21 20.76
C SER A 174 -5.22 24.99 21.02
N ASP A 175 -5.69 23.99 21.78
CA ASP A 175 -4.90 22.82 22.16
C ASP A 175 -5.50 21.54 21.56
N ILE A 176 -4.90 21.14 20.43
CA ILE A 176 -5.22 19.91 19.72
C ILE A 176 -4.15 18.87 20.05
N THR A 177 -4.55 17.84 20.79
CA THR A 177 -3.72 16.66 21.01
C THR A 177 -4.07 15.60 19.96
N VAL A 178 -3.06 14.91 19.43
CA VAL A 178 -3.22 13.76 18.55
C VAL A 178 -2.78 12.52 19.31
N ARG A 179 -3.57 11.45 19.23
CA ARG A 179 -3.32 10.16 19.91
C ARG A 179 -3.45 9.00 18.95
N ILE A 180 -2.70 7.93 19.21
CA ILE A 180 -2.92 6.66 18.54
C ILE A 180 -4.28 6.08 18.96
N THR A 181 -4.99 5.47 18.02
CA THR A 181 -6.22 4.72 18.30
C THR A 181 -5.89 3.25 18.56
N PRO A 182 -6.79 2.47 19.20
CA PRO A 182 -6.62 1.02 19.27
C PRO A 182 -6.43 0.36 17.89
N TYR A 183 -7.07 0.92 16.86
CA TYR A 183 -6.91 0.43 15.49
C TYR A 183 -5.51 0.73 14.91
N GLY A 184 -4.89 1.85 15.31
CA GLY A 184 -3.50 2.16 15.00
C GLY A 184 -2.50 1.24 15.72
N GLU A 185 -2.78 0.85 16.97
CA GLU A 185 -1.99 -0.13 17.72
C GLU A 185 -2.05 -1.52 17.07
N ASP A 186 -3.25 -1.94 16.62
CA ASP A 186 -3.44 -3.17 15.84
C ASP A 186 -2.62 -3.13 14.53
N PHE A 187 -2.59 -1.98 13.85
CA PHE A 187 -1.79 -1.78 12.65
C PHE A 187 -0.28 -1.91 12.93
N LEU A 188 0.24 -1.29 13.99
CA LEU A 188 1.66 -1.44 14.37
C LEU A 188 2.00 -2.90 14.74
N SER A 189 1.11 -3.56 15.47
CA SER A 189 1.25 -4.99 15.81
C SER A 189 1.31 -5.85 14.55
N TYR A 190 0.44 -5.55 13.58
CA TYR A 190 0.44 -6.20 12.28
C TYR A 190 1.76 -5.99 11.53
N LEU A 191 2.31 -4.77 11.49
CA LEU A 191 3.61 -4.50 10.87
C LEU A 191 4.76 -5.26 11.53
N ARG A 192 4.77 -5.35 12.87
CA ARG A 192 5.78 -6.10 13.63
C ARG A 192 5.78 -7.60 13.33
N ILE A 193 4.59 -8.16 13.12
CA ILE A 193 4.42 -9.58 12.82
C ILE A 193 4.79 -9.87 11.37
N GLN A 194 4.27 -9.10 10.41
CA GLN A 194 4.39 -9.41 8.98
C GLN A 194 5.65 -8.83 8.32
N TYR A 195 6.19 -7.73 8.84
CA TYR A 195 7.23 -6.93 8.19
C TYR A 195 8.44 -6.65 9.08
N LYS A 196 8.70 -7.49 10.09
CA LYS A 196 9.71 -7.31 11.15
C LYS A 196 11.02 -6.63 10.71
N ASP A 197 11.57 -7.04 9.55
CA ASP A 197 12.86 -6.52 9.05
C ASP A 197 12.71 -5.41 7.99
N SER A 198 11.53 -5.25 7.39
CA SER A 198 11.32 -4.45 6.18
C SER A 198 10.73 -3.07 6.42
N TYR A 199 9.88 -2.86 7.43
CA TYR A 199 9.30 -1.52 7.61
C TYR A 199 10.27 -0.55 8.32
N LEU A 200 11.27 -1.08 9.04
CA LEU A 200 12.36 -0.28 9.62
C LEU A 200 13.25 0.36 8.54
N SER A 201 13.39 -0.29 7.37
CA SER A 201 14.20 0.21 6.26
C SER A 201 13.50 1.26 5.40
N LYS A 202 12.16 1.39 5.48
CA LYS A 202 11.40 2.55 4.94
C LYS A 202 11.72 3.88 5.67
N GLY A 203 12.60 3.85 6.66
CA GLY A 203 12.99 4.98 7.49
C GLY A 203 13.92 6.03 6.84
N LEU A 204 14.16 5.98 5.54
CA LEU A 204 14.91 7.01 4.81
C LEU A 204 14.10 7.48 3.60
#